data_AF-A0A2V3J2G5-F1
#
_entry.id   AF-A0A2V3J2G5-F1
#
_cell.length_a   1.000
_cell.length_b   1.000
_cell.length_c   1.000
_cell.angle_alpha   90.00
_cell.angle_beta   90.00
_cell.angle_gamma   90.00
#
_symmetry.space_group_name_H-M   'P 1'
#
loop_
_entity.id
_entity.type
_entity.pdbx_description
1 polymer ?
#
loop_
_entity_poly.entity_id
_entity_poly.type
_entity_poly.pdbx_seq_one_letter_code
_entity_poly.pdbx_strand_id
1 'polypeptide(L)'
;MPGVPFSGPTVLLVEEVAPNFTSSPFELQQVMLGSLVPVVSRALALALRQNSAFFYQHLRDLTLIQRVVYYSRDATAGKHTDSGLFTPLFQDETEPGEQASLKVYRGGTWIDVPGKKDEVVVNLGDTFQLWSNG
;
A
#
# COMPACT_ATOMS: atom_id res chain seq x y z
N MET A 1 2.72 25.09 7.41
CA MET A 1 2.27 26.16 6.50
C MET A 1 0.79 26.01 6.29
N PRO A 2 -0.06 27.00 6.63
CA PRO A 2 -1.48 26.95 6.27
C PRO A 2 -1.63 26.91 4.74
N GLY A 3 -2.40 25.96 4.20
CA GLY A 3 -2.79 25.96 2.79
C GLY A 3 -2.18 24.89 1.87
N VAL A 4 -1.42 23.91 2.38
CA VAL A 4 -1.00 22.75 1.57
C VAL A 4 -2.14 21.72 1.52
N PRO A 5 -2.68 21.34 0.35
CA PRO A 5 -3.71 20.31 0.24
C PRO A 5 -3.25 18.99 0.85
N PHE A 6 -4.19 18.27 1.48
CA PHE A 6 -3.92 16.99 2.16
C PHE A 6 -2.86 17.07 3.29
N SER A 7 -2.63 18.26 3.83
CA SER A 7 -1.79 18.45 5.03
C SER A 7 -2.66 18.72 6.26
N GLY A 8 -2.40 18.01 7.34
CA GLY A 8 -3.11 18.11 8.61
C GLY A 8 -2.67 17.03 9.58
N PRO A 9 -2.96 17.19 10.89
CA PRO A 9 -2.67 16.14 11.85
C PRO A 9 -3.55 14.92 11.57
N THR A 10 -2.96 13.72 11.65
CA THR A 10 -3.74 12.48 11.69
C THR A 10 -4.57 12.46 12.96
N VAL A 11 -5.88 12.25 12.84
CA VAL A 11 -6.78 12.09 13.98
C VAL A 11 -6.92 10.60 14.26
N LEU A 12 -6.49 10.16 15.45
CA LEU A 12 -6.50 8.76 15.86
C LEU A 12 -7.33 8.57 17.13
N LEU A 13 -7.66 7.31 17.42
CA LEU A 13 -8.36 6.93 18.64
C LEU A 13 -7.47 7.22 19.86
N VAL A 14 -8.10 7.66 20.95
CA VAL A 14 -7.40 7.88 22.22
C VAL A 14 -7.04 6.53 22.86
N GLU A 15 -5.93 6.52 23.61
CA GLU A 15 -5.37 5.30 24.22
C GLU A 15 -6.34 4.60 25.17
N GLU A 16 -7.24 5.35 25.82
CA GLU A 16 -8.26 4.77 26.71
C GLU A 16 -9.28 3.89 25.95
N VAL A 17 -9.53 4.19 24.68
CA VAL A 17 -10.49 3.46 23.84
C VAL A 17 -9.81 2.31 23.11
N ALA A 18 -8.57 2.52 22.65
CA ALA A 18 -7.82 1.53 21.87
C ALA A 18 -6.33 1.56 22.27
N PRO A 19 -5.96 0.88 23.37
CA PRO A 19 -4.58 0.87 23.85
C PRO A 19 -3.59 0.39 22.78
N ASN A 20 -2.52 1.14 22.56
CA ASN A 20 -1.45 0.91 21.57
C ASN A 20 -1.90 0.97 20.10
N PHE A 21 -3.15 1.34 19.82
CA PHE A 21 -3.62 1.48 18.45
C PHE A 21 -2.96 2.66 17.76
N THR A 22 -2.62 3.73 18.48
CA THR A 22 -1.96 4.89 17.86
C THR A 22 -0.51 4.60 17.49
N SER A 23 0.24 3.92 18.36
CA SER A 23 1.66 3.62 18.11
C SER A 23 1.87 2.64 16.95
N SER A 24 1.03 1.60 16.85
CA SER A 24 1.24 0.50 15.91
C SER A 24 1.23 0.90 14.42
N PRO A 25 0.29 1.73 13.90
CA PRO A 25 0.32 2.26 12.54
C PRO A 25 1.57 3.10 12.26
N PHE A 26 1.99 3.96 13.20
CA PHE A 26 3.19 4.77 13.01
C PHE A 26 4.46 3.92 13.00
N GLU A 27 4.56 2.91 13.86
CA GLU A 27 5.67 1.95 13.83
C GLU A 27 5.71 1.20 12.49
N LEU A 28 4.57 0.72 12.01
CA LEU A 28 4.49 0.09 10.69
C LEU A 28 4.94 1.05 9.59
N GLN A 29 4.47 2.31 9.59
CA GLN A 29 4.92 3.31 8.62
C GLN A 29 6.44 3.48 8.63
N GLN A 30 7.06 3.58 9.82
CA GLN A 30 8.52 3.71 9.94
C GLN A 30 9.24 2.48 9.38
N VAL A 31 8.78 1.27 9.71
CA VAL A 31 9.35 0.01 9.18
C VAL A 31 9.23 -0.02 7.65
N MET A 32 8.08 0.35 7.10
CA MET A 32 7.82 0.35 5.67
C MET A 32 8.70 1.35 4.93
N LEU A 33 8.82 2.57 5.46
CA LEU A 33 9.65 3.63 4.91
C LEU A 33 11.15 3.30 4.98
N GLY A 34 11.60 2.66 6.05
CA GLY A 34 13.01 2.27 6.24
C GLY A 34 13.41 1.01 5.48
N SER A 35 12.48 0.08 5.26
CA SER A 35 12.81 -1.28 4.79
C SER A 35 12.23 -1.59 3.40
N LEU A 36 10.90 -1.48 3.23
CA LEU A 36 10.26 -1.93 2.00
C LEU A 36 10.36 -0.88 0.88
N VAL A 37 10.06 0.38 1.19
CA VAL A 37 10.02 1.46 0.19
C VAL A 37 11.35 1.59 -0.57
N PRO A 38 12.54 1.57 0.07
CA PRO A 38 13.80 1.66 -0.65
C PRO A 38 14.03 0.46 -1.60
N VAL A 39 13.67 -0.74 -1.16
CA VAL A 39 13.84 -1.98 -1.94
C VAL A 39 12.94 -1.98 -3.17
N VAL A 40 11.65 -1.70 -2.99
CA VAL A 40 10.67 -1.66 -4.09
C VAL A 40 11.02 -0.54 -5.06
N SER A 41 11.35 0.65 -4.56
CA SER A 41 11.71 1.79 -5.41
C SER A 41 12.95 1.50 -6.25
N ARG A 42 13.98 0.89 -5.66
CA ARG A 42 15.16 0.43 -6.41
C ARG A 42 14.78 -0.58 -7.49
N ALA A 43 13.95 -1.57 -7.15
CA ALA A 43 13.53 -2.59 -8.11
C ALA A 43 12.76 -1.98 -9.29
N LEU A 44 11.85 -1.06 -9.04
CA LEU A 44 11.11 -0.34 -10.08
C LEU A 44 12.04 0.49 -10.98
N ALA A 45 13.02 1.19 -10.39
CA ALA A 45 13.99 1.96 -11.18
C ALA A 45 14.79 1.07 -12.12
N LEU A 46 15.27 -0.08 -11.62
CA LEU A 46 16.00 -1.05 -12.41
C LEU A 46 15.13 -1.69 -13.51
N ALA A 47 13.86 -1.99 -13.21
CA ALA A 47 12.91 -2.53 -14.19
C ALA A 47 12.68 -1.56 -15.37
N LEU A 48 12.68 -0.25 -15.09
CA LEU A 48 12.60 0.81 -16.10
C LEU A 48 13.95 1.15 -16.76
N ARG A 49 15.00 0.37 -16.50
CA ARG A 49 16.38 0.60 -16.98
C ARG A 49 16.94 1.97 -16.60
N GLN A 50 16.51 2.49 -15.45
CA GLN A 50 17.00 3.74 -14.87
C GLN A 50 18.11 3.46 -13.85
N ASN A 51 18.76 4.53 -13.40
CA ASN A 51 19.68 4.47 -12.26
C ASN A 51 18.94 3.93 -11.02
N SER A 52 19.56 3.06 -10.22
CA SER A 52 18.93 2.46 -9.03
C SER A 52 18.45 3.47 -7.97
N ALA A 53 18.98 4.69 -7.98
CA ALA A 53 18.58 5.78 -7.08
C ALA A 53 17.57 6.76 -7.72
N PHE A 54 17.07 6.47 -8.93
CA PHE A 54 16.22 7.37 -9.71
C PHE A 54 15.02 7.91 -8.91
N PHE A 55 14.32 7.02 -8.18
CA PHE A 55 13.14 7.42 -7.40
C PHE A 55 13.46 8.12 -6.07
N TYR A 56 14.70 8.08 -5.56
CA TYR A 56 15.01 8.59 -4.23
C TYR A 56 14.70 10.07 -4.07
N GLN A 57 14.95 10.88 -5.09
CA GLN A 57 14.63 12.32 -5.06
C GLN A 57 13.13 12.59 -5.04
N HIS A 58 12.33 11.70 -5.66
CA HIS A 58 10.88 11.84 -5.78
C HIS A 58 10.13 11.34 -4.54
N LEU A 59 10.83 10.65 -3.63
CA LEU A 59 10.27 10.07 -2.42
C LEU A 59 10.70 10.79 -1.13
N ARG A 60 11.39 11.92 -1.21
CA ARG A 60 11.82 12.65 0.00
C ARG A 60 10.65 13.22 0.80
N ASP A 61 9.64 13.73 0.10
CA ASP A 61 8.43 14.34 0.68
C ASP A 61 7.18 13.55 0.28
N LEU A 62 7.23 12.23 0.43
CA LEU A 62 6.12 11.36 0.03
C LEU A 62 4.89 11.59 0.91
N THR A 63 3.72 11.67 0.29
CA THR A 63 2.45 11.59 1.00
C THR A 63 2.13 10.12 1.25
N LEU A 64 2.17 9.69 2.51
CA LEU A 64 1.81 8.34 2.90
C LEU A 64 0.34 8.32 3.33
N ILE A 65 -0.44 7.42 2.73
CA ILE A 65 -1.80 7.11 3.17
C ILE A 65 -1.82 5.66 3.62
N GLN A 66 -2.22 5.43 4.87
CA GLN A 66 -2.41 4.09 5.41
C GLN A 66 -3.90 3.87 5.70
N ARG A 67 -4.42 2.72 5.28
CA ARG A 67 -5.79 2.30 5.55
C ARG A 67 -5.75 1.02 6.38
N VAL A 68 -6.34 1.07 7.57
CA VAL A 68 -6.62 -0.12 8.37
C VAL A 68 -8.08 -0.47 8.11
N VAL A 69 -8.31 -1.63 7.50
CA VAL A 69 -9.64 -2.00 7.00
C VAL A 69 -10.06 -3.33 7.61
N TYR A 70 -11.26 -3.34 8.18
CA TYR A 70 -11.96 -4.55 8.59
C TYR A 70 -13.15 -4.75 7.64
N TYR A 71 -13.18 -5.88 6.93
CA TYR A 71 -14.33 -6.28 6.14
C TYR A 71 -15.20 -7.22 6.96
N SER A 72 -16.46 -6.83 7.22
CA SER A 72 -17.46 -7.78 7.70
C SER A 72 -17.82 -8.77 6.59
N ARG A 73 -18.52 -9.85 6.94
CA ARG A 73 -18.84 -10.96 6.01
C ARG A 73 -19.46 -10.53 4.68
N ASP A 74 -20.28 -9.48 4.68
CA ASP A 74 -21.00 -9.00 3.49
C ASP A 74 -20.39 -7.71 2.92
N ALA A 75 -19.33 -7.18 3.52
CA ALA A 75 -18.67 -5.96 3.07
C ALA A 75 -17.68 -6.28 1.95
N THR A 76 -17.74 -5.48 0.87
CA THR A 76 -16.80 -5.59 -0.25
C THR A 76 -16.34 -4.21 -0.69
N ALA A 77 -15.14 -4.15 -1.28
CA ALA A 77 -14.71 -3.00 -2.05
C ALA A 77 -14.99 -3.25 -3.54
N GLY A 78 -15.55 -2.25 -4.22
CA GLY A 78 -15.72 -2.30 -5.67
C GLY A 78 -14.38 -2.27 -6.41
N LYS A 79 -14.41 -2.60 -7.71
CA LYS A 79 -13.23 -2.48 -8.58
C LYS A 79 -12.68 -1.05 -8.56
N HIS A 80 -11.37 -0.91 -8.42
CA HIS A 80 -10.69 0.39 -8.46
C HIS A 80 -9.20 0.19 -8.77
N THR A 81 -8.51 1.31 -8.98
CA THR A 81 -7.06 1.44 -8.97
C THR A 81 -6.64 2.34 -7.82
N ASP A 82 -5.38 2.20 -7.38
CA ASP A 82 -4.80 3.09 -6.38
C ASP A 82 -4.07 4.24 -7.07
N SER A 83 -4.27 5.47 -6.59
CA SER A 83 -3.72 6.66 -7.25
C SER A 83 -2.20 6.85 -7.09
N GLY A 84 -1.59 6.17 -6.12
CA GLY A 84 -0.18 6.37 -5.72
C GLY A 84 0.85 5.75 -6.67
N LEU A 85 2.10 5.66 -6.20
CA LEU A 85 3.19 4.99 -6.93
C LEU A 85 3.05 3.47 -6.82
N PHE A 86 2.93 2.97 -5.59
CA PHE A 86 2.62 1.58 -5.29
C PHE A 86 1.99 1.49 -3.91
N THR A 87 1.27 0.40 -3.65
CA THR A 87 0.63 0.11 -2.37
C THR A 87 1.11 -1.25 -1.87
N PRO A 88 1.79 -1.30 -0.71
CA PRO A 88 1.99 -2.52 0.04
C PRO A 88 0.70 -2.90 0.78
N LEU A 89 0.25 -4.13 0.61
CA LEU A 89 -0.93 -4.68 1.26
C LEU A 89 -0.54 -5.88 2.13
N PHE A 90 -0.91 -5.77 3.40
CA PHE A 90 -0.95 -6.87 4.34
C PHE A 90 -2.40 -7.34 4.45
N GLN A 91 -2.62 -8.64 4.29
CA GLN A 91 -3.95 -9.24 4.33
C GLN A 91 -3.87 -10.57 5.09
N ASP A 92 -5.01 -10.98 5.66
CA ASP A 92 -5.10 -12.24 6.37
C ASP A 92 -4.80 -13.43 5.45
N GLU A 93 -4.27 -14.50 6.04
CA GLU A 93 -3.98 -15.74 5.32
C GLU A 93 -5.29 -16.36 4.80
N THR A 94 -5.28 -16.82 3.54
CA THR A 94 -6.43 -17.50 2.94
C THR A 94 -6.33 -18.99 3.27
N GLU A 95 -7.26 -19.49 4.07
CA GLU A 95 -7.26 -20.89 4.49
C GLU A 95 -7.68 -21.85 3.36
N PRO A 96 -7.30 -23.14 3.43
CA PRO A 96 -7.73 -24.13 2.45
C PRO A 96 -9.26 -24.23 2.33
N GLY A 97 -9.78 -23.98 1.13
CA GLY A 97 -11.21 -24.00 0.84
C GLY A 97 -11.91 -22.65 0.97
N GLU A 98 -11.20 -21.61 1.40
CA GLU A 98 -11.69 -20.23 1.40
C GLU A 98 -11.46 -19.54 0.05
N GLN A 99 -12.29 -18.53 -0.22
CA GLN A 99 -12.08 -17.65 -1.35
C GLN A 99 -11.13 -16.52 -0.97
N ALA A 100 -10.16 -16.21 -1.84
CA ALA A 100 -9.29 -15.06 -1.65
C ALA A 100 -10.10 -13.76 -1.58
N SER A 101 -9.76 -12.90 -0.62
CA SER A 101 -10.40 -11.60 -0.41
C SER A 101 -10.00 -10.56 -1.47
N LEU A 102 -8.80 -10.71 -2.05
CA LEU A 102 -8.29 -9.85 -3.12
C LEU A 102 -8.37 -10.54 -4.48
N LYS A 103 -8.82 -9.79 -5.49
CA LYS A 103 -8.71 -10.16 -6.90
C LYS A 103 -8.07 -9.05 -7.70
N VAL A 104 -7.24 -9.41 -8.67
CA VAL A 104 -6.63 -8.47 -9.62
C VAL A 104 -7.13 -8.74 -11.03
N TYR A 105 -7.36 -7.69 -11.80
CA TYR A 105 -7.79 -7.83 -13.19
C TYR A 105 -6.58 -7.82 -14.11
N ARG A 106 -6.38 -8.89 -14.89
CA ARG A 106 -5.28 -9.01 -15.84
C ARG A 106 -5.71 -9.84 -17.04
N GLY A 107 -5.42 -9.38 -18.25
CA GLY A 107 -5.65 -10.15 -19.47
C GLY A 107 -7.12 -10.52 -19.71
N GLY A 108 -8.05 -9.65 -19.33
CA GLY A 108 -9.48 -9.88 -19.55
C GLY A 108 -10.20 -10.62 -18.40
N THR A 109 -9.47 -11.12 -17.41
CA THR A 109 -10.03 -11.95 -16.32
C THR A 109 -9.64 -11.42 -14.94
N TRP A 110 -10.48 -11.73 -13.95
CA TRP A 110 -10.15 -11.59 -12.54
C TRP A 110 -9.35 -12.81 -12.08
N ILE A 111 -8.28 -12.55 -11.33
CA ILE A 111 -7.36 -13.55 -10.79
C ILE A 111 -7.35 -13.39 -9.28
N ASP A 112 -7.57 -14.48 -8.56
CA ASP A 112 -7.51 -14.51 -7.10
C ASP A 112 -6.06 -14.31 -6.62
N VAL A 113 -5.88 -13.47 -5.61
CA VAL A 113 -4.60 -13.26 -4.92
C VAL A 113 -4.74 -13.78 -3.50
N PRO A 114 -4.41 -15.06 -3.25
CA PRO A 114 -4.52 -15.62 -1.91
C PRO A 114 -3.62 -14.87 -0.94
N GLY A 115 -4.16 -14.55 0.23
CA GLY A 115 -3.36 -14.08 1.35
C GLY A 115 -2.50 -15.22 1.87
N LYS A 116 -1.25 -14.90 2.21
CA LYS A 116 -0.28 -15.88 2.68
C LYS A 116 0.49 -15.30 3.85
N LYS A 117 0.82 -16.19 4.79
CA LYS A 117 1.68 -15.84 5.91
C LYS A 117 3.02 -15.30 5.44
N ASP A 118 3.47 -14.24 6.10
CA ASP A 118 4.80 -13.63 5.91
C ASP A 118 5.07 -13.10 4.48
N GLU A 119 4.04 -12.91 3.66
CA GLU A 119 4.12 -12.26 2.35
C GLU A 119 3.45 -10.87 2.38
N VAL A 120 3.99 -9.96 1.55
CA VAL A 120 3.40 -8.63 1.31
C VAL A 120 3.04 -8.53 -0.15
N VAL A 121 1.78 -8.25 -0.45
CA VAL A 121 1.34 -7.96 -1.82
C VAL A 121 1.72 -6.53 -2.15
N VAL A 122 2.30 -6.30 -3.32
CA VAL A 122 2.61 -4.95 -3.81
C VAL A 122 1.89 -4.73 -5.13
N ASN A 123 0.95 -3.79 -5.17
CA ASN A 123 0.34 -3.32 -6.41
C ASN A 123 0.96 -1.99 -6.85
N LEU A 124 1.07 -1.80 -8.16
CA LEU A 124 1.48 -0.53 -8.75
C LEU A 124 0.25 0.35 -8.92
N GLY A 125 0.42 1.65 -8.69
CA GLY A 125 -0.67 2.62 -8.78
C GLY A 125 -0.59 3.47 -10.05
N ASP A 126 -1.61 4.33 -10.21
CA ASP A 126 -1.83 5.16 -11.39
C ASP A 126 -0.65 6.12 -11.64
N THR A 127 0.00 6.62 -10.58
CA THR A 127 1.19 7.47 -10.72
C THR A 127 2.33 6.71 -11.40
N PHE A 128 2.57 5.46 -11.01
CA PHE A 128 3.63 4.66 -11.63
C PHE A 128 3.30 4.34 -13.08
N GLN A 129 2.05 3.93 -13.37
CA GLN A 129 1.59 3.65 -14.73
C GLN A 129 1.75 4.87 -15.64
N LEU A 130 1.44 6.07 -15.15
CA LEU A 130 1.64 7.31 -15.89
C LEU A 130 3.12 7.57 -16.17
N TRP A 131 3.98 7.38 -15.17
CA TRP A 131 5.43 7.64 -15.31
C TRP A 131 6.13 6.61 -16.21
N SER A 132 5.64 5.38 -16.28
CA SER A 132 6.19 4.32 -17.12
C SER A 132 5.66 4.31 -18.55
N ASN A 133 4.64 5.12 -18.86
CA ASN A 133 3.86 5.08 -20.10
C ASN A 133 3.11 3.75 -20.34
N GLY A 134 2.50 3.21 -19.28
CA GLY A 134 1.80 1.91 -19.30
C GLY A 134 2.72 0.73 -19.04
#